data_AF-A0A3S1Z6L7-F1
#
_entry.id   AF-A0A3S1Z6L7-F1
#
_cell.length_a   1.000
_cell.length_b   1.000
_cell.length_c   1.000
_cell.angle_alpha   90.00
_cell.angle_beta   90.00
_cell.angle_gamma   90.00
#
_symmetry.space_group_name_H-M   'P 1'
#
loop_
_entity.id
_entity.type
_entity.pdbx_description
1 polymer ?
#
loop_
_entity_poly.entity_id
_entity_poly.type
_entity_poly.pdbx_seq_one_letter_code
_entity_poly.pdbx_strand_id
1 'polypeptide(L)' 'MKVMVTGHQGYIGSVMVPMLLRAGHSVTGYDSDLYRRCT' A
#
# COMPACT_ATOMS: atom_id res chain seq x y z
N MET A 1 3.54 14.49 0.22
CA MET A 1 4.71 13.95 -0.53
C MET A 1 4.22 12.90 -1.53
N LYS A 2 5.00 12.57 -2.57
CA LYS A 2 4.70 11.46 -3.49
C LYS A 2 5.41 10.19 -3.01
N VAL A 3 4.66 9.10 -2.81
CA VAL A 3 5.18 7.85 -2.21
C VAL A 3 4.77 6.66 -3.08
N MET A 4 5.73 5.82 -3.45
CA MET A 4 5.46 4.54 -4.10
C MET A 4 5.54 3.43 -3.05
N VAL A 5 4.51 2.61 -2.94
CA VAL A 5 4.46 1.48 -2.00
C VAL A 5 4.46 0.18 -2.81
N THR A 6 5.54 -0.57 -2.70
CA THR A 6 5.62 -1.94 -3.24
C THR A 6 5.02 -2.92 -2.22
N GLY A 7 4.29 -3.93 -2.70
CA GLY A 7 3.59 -4.86 -1.81
C GLY A 7 2.40 -4.22 -1.08
N HIS A 8 1.74 -3.23 -1.70
CA HIS A 8 0.66 -2.47 -1.07
C HIS A 8 -0.60 -3.29 -0.74
N GLN A 9 -0.78 -4.46 -1.36
CA GLN A 9 -1.83 -5.42 -1.05
C GLN A 9 -1.35 -6.49 -0.05
N GLY A 10 -0.12 -6.41 0.44
CA GLY A 10 0.36 -7.27 1.53
C GLY A 10 -0.20 -6.86 2.90
N TYR A 11 0.10 -7.66 3.91
CA TYR A 11 -0.35 -7.43 5.30
C TYR A 11 -0.01 -6.02 5.80
N ILE A 12 1.26 -5.60 5.69
CA ILE A 12 1.68 -4.26 6.13
C ILE A 12 1.18 -3.19 5.16
N GLY A 13 1.25 -3.45 3.84
CA GLY A 13 0.85 -2.51 2.81
C GLY A 13 -0.61 -2.06 2.95
N SER A 14 -1.52 -3.00 3.18
CA SER A 14 -2.96 -2.75 3.32
C SER A 14 -3.32 -1.88 4.52
N VAL A 15 -2.52 -1.91 5.59
CA VAL A 15 -2.70 -1.06 6.78
C VAL A 15 -1.98 0.29 6.62
N MET A 16 -0.76 0.27 6.08
CA MET A 16 0.10 1.44 5.96
C MET A 16 -0.40 2.44 4.92
N VAL A 17 -0.89 1.98 3.76
CA VAL A 17 -1.36 2.88 2.68
C VAL A 17 -2.48 3.83 3.16
N PRO A 18 -3.52 3.35 3.86
CA PRO A 18 -4.51 4.25 4.48
C PRO A 18 -3.91 5.29 5.43
N MET A 19 -2.86 4.94 6.18
CA MET A 19 -2.19 5.90 7.08
C MET A 19 -1.46 7.00 6.29
N LEU A 20 -0.75 6.63 5.23
CA LEU A 20 -0.05 7.58 4.36
C LEU A 20 -1.03 8.52 3.64
N LEU A 21 -2.17 7.99 3.17
CA LEU A 21 -3.23 8.79 2.57
C LEU A 21 -3.83 9.77 3.59
N ARG A 22 -4.14 9.32 4.81
CA ARG A 22 -4.63 10.21 5.90
C ARG A 22 -3.63 11.29 6.30
N ALA A 23 -2.32 11.03 6.16
CA ALA A 23 -1.27 12.01 6.37
C ALA A 23 -1.10 13.01 5.20
N GLY A 24 -1.97 12.99 4.19
CA GLY A 24 -1.94 13.91 3.06
C GLY A 24 -0.85 13.59 2.02
N HIS A 25 -0.43 12.32 1.93
CA HIS A 25 0.51 11.88 0.90
C HIS A 25 -0.22 11.39 -0.36
N SER A 26 0.38 11.66 -1.53
CA SER A 26 -0.04 11.08 -2.81
C SER A 26 0.65 9.72 -2.95
N VAL A 27 -0.13 8.64 -2.93
CA VAL A 27 0.40 7.27 -2.92
C VAL A 27 0.14 6.56 -4.25
N THR A 28 1.15 5.88 -4.78
CA THR A 28 1.03 4.94 -5.92
C THR A 28 1.40 3.54 -5.43
N GLY A 29 0.50 2.57 -5.61
CA GLY A 29 0.74 1.17 -5.25
C GLY A 29 1.36 0.37 -6.41
N TYR A 30 2.23 -0.59 -6.08
CA TYR A 30 2.72 -1.61 -7.01
C TYR A 30 2.78 -2.95 -6.30
N ASP A 31 2.17 -3.99 -6.85
CA ASP A 31 2.12 -5.30 -6.21
C ASP A 31 2.24 -6.42 -7.25
N SER A 32 2.76 -7.56 -6.80
CA SER A 32 2.89 -8.78 -7.59
C SER A 32 1.81 -9.82 -7.23
N ASP A 33 0.85 -9.46 -6.37
CA ASP A 33 -0.28 -10.27 -5.95
C ASP A 33 0.11 -11.57 -5.22
N LEU A 34 1.28 -11.58 -4.56
CA LEU A 34 1.77 -12.76 -3.83
C LEU A 34 0.81 -13.21 -2.72
N TYR A 35 0.08 -12.25 -2.12
CA TYR A 35 -0.86 -12.49 -1.02
C TYR A 35 -2.33 -12.38 -1.44
N ARG A 36 -2.65 -12.44 -2.74
CA ARG A 36 -4.03 -12.26 -3.24
C ARG A 36 -5.08 -13.22 -2.66
N ARG A 37 -4.65 -14.32 -2.02
CA ARG A 37 -5.54 -15.31 -1.37
C ARG A 37 -5.71 -15.05 0.13
N CYS A 38 -5.11 -13.98 0.65
CA CYS A 38 -5.06 -13.63 2.07
C CYS A 38 -5.66 -12.25 2.37
N THR A 39 -6.15 -11.56 1.33
CA THR A 39 -6.72 -10.20 1.36
C THR A 39 -8.15 -10.19 0.89
#